data_AF-A0AAV5TY02-F1
#
_entry.id   AF-A0AAV5TY02-F1
#
_cell.length_a   1.000
_cell.length_b   1.000
_cell.length_c   1.000
_cell.angle_alpha   90.00
_cell.angle_beta   90.00
_cell.angle_gamma   90.00
#
_symmetry.space_group_name_H-M   'P 1'
#
loop_
_entity.id
_entity.type
_entity.pdbx_description
1 polymer ?
#
loop_
_entity_poly.entity_id
_entity_poly.type
_entity_poly.pdbx_seq_one_letter_code
_entity_poly.pdbx_strand_id
1 'polypeptide(L)'
;LNVNGPIVSLTFAEVTKVKIGANKQFHEVVEYYDDGFMTSAGGNVCRNPRNGGYQSFRSPAYNTSITYNIITTEEYFTVHFEADLHNDEQHNLTFRDLMNFKTFHLHGSYEEGTAQQELTMEKTQRCELTLRKAEGDQGFLVRHTAKMWIDDGRTTTP
;
A
#
# COMPACT_ATOMS: atom_id res chain seq x y z
N LEU A 1 10.31 19.36 -9.21
CA LEU A 1 8.89 19.60 -9.55
C LEU A 1 8.17 18.30 -9.26
N ASN A 2 7.56 18.19 -8.07
CA ASN A 2 6.88 16.99 -7.57
C ASN A 2 5.38 17.17 -7.73
N VAL A 3 4.68 16.15 -8.23
CA VAL A 3 3.23 16.17 -8.41
C VAL A 3 2.64 14.97 -7.70
N ASN A 4 1.88 15.22 -6.63
CA ASN A 4 0.93 14.27 -6.06
C ASN A 4 -0.04 13.84 -7.17
N GLY A 5 0.25 12.71 -7.82
CA GLY A 5 -0.61 12.17 -8.86
C GLY A 5 -1.88 11.59 -8.24
N PRO A 6 -3.09 12.03 -8.62
CA PRO A 6 -4.33 11.45 -8.11
C PRO A 6 -4.44 9.97 -8.51
N ILE A 7 -4.91 9.09 -7.61
CA ILE A 7 -5.48 7.82 -8.07
C ILE A 7 -6.74 8.16 -8.84
N VAL A 8 -6.76 7.74 -10.10
CA VAL A 8 -7.92 7.83 -10.97
C VAL A 8 -8.52 6.43 -11.06
N SER A 9 -9.70 6.25 -10.46
CA SER A 9 -10.55 5.09 -10.71
C SER A 9 -11.46 5.39 -11.90
N LEU A 10 -11.46 4.51 -12.91
CA LEU A 10 -12.27 4.68 -14.12
C LEU A 10 -13.21 3.48 -14.25
N THR A 11 -14.51 3.74 -14.37
CA THR A 11 -15.52 2.72 -14.62
C THR A 11 -16.12 2.95 -16.01
N PHE A 12 -16.14 1.91 -16.85
CA PHE A 12 -16.69 1.97 -18.19
C PHE A 12 -17.95 1.11 -18.27
N ALA A 13 -19.07 1.72 -18.63
CA ALA A 13 -20.25 1.01 -19.12
C ALA A 13 -20.07 0.83 -20.63
N GLU A 14 -19.74 -0.37 -21.09
CA GLU A 14 -19.23 -0.59 -22.46
C GLU A 14 -20.23 -0.29 -23.59
N VAL A 15 -19.68 0.16 -24.74
CA VAL A 15 -19.92 -0.43 -26.09
C VAL A 15 -18.65 -0.37 -26.99
N THR A 16 -17.62 0.42 -26.63
CA THR A 16 -16.43 0.62 -27.49
C THR A 16 -15.14 0.32 -26.76
N LYS A 17 -14.15 -0.28 -27.44
CA LYS A 17 -12.82 -0.59 -26.90
C LYS A 17 -12.08 0.70 -26.52
N VAL A 18 -12.00 1.01 -25.23
CA VAL A 18 -11.21 2.13 -24.72
C VAL A 18 -9.76 1.66 -24.52
N LYS A 19 -8.80 2.39 -25.11
CA LYS A 19 -7.38 2.23 -24.81
C LYS A 19 -6.98 3.31 -23.82
N ILE A 20 -6.56 2.90 -22.63
CA ILE A 20 -6.07 3.81 -21.59
C ILE A 20 -4.55 3.71 -21.58
N GLY A 21 -3.88 4.83 -21.81
CA GLY A 21 -2.45 4.98 -21.58
C GLY A 21 -2.25 5.87 -20.37
N ALA A 22 -1.60 5.35 -19.33
CA ALA A 22 -1.17 6.16 -18.19
C ALA A 22 0.35 6.32 -18.27
N ASN A 23 0.83 7.56 -18.38
CA ASN A 23 2.24 7.88 -18.25
C ASN A 23 2.45 8.27 -16.77
N LYS A 24 3.10 7.42 -15.98
CA LYS A 24 3.25 7.63 -14.52
C LYS A 24 4.71 7.80 -14.13
N GLN A 25 5.01 8.83 -13.35
CA GLN A 25 6.11 8.86 -12.39
C GLN A 25 5.49 8.65 -11.01
N PHE A 26 5.83 7.55 -10.32
CA PHE A 26 5.42 7.33 -8.93
C PHE A 26 6.37 8.11 -8.01
N HIS A 27 5.83 8.74 -6.96
CA HIS A 27 6.64 9.34 -5.91
C HIS A 27 6.74 8.36 -4.74
N GLU A 28 7.96 8.12 -4.28
CA GLU A 28 8.30 7.14 -3.22
C GLU A 28 8.18 7.73 -1.81
N VAL A 29 7.60 8.93 -1.65
CA VAL A 29 7.46 9.62 -0.36
C VAL A 29 6.00 10.08 -0.15
N VAL A 30 5.38 9.64 0.95
CA VAL A 30 4.02 10.01 1.38
C VAL A 30 4.12 10.67 2.77
N GLU A 31 3.37 11.74 3.01
CA GLU A 31 3.33 12.39 4.33
C GLU A 31 2.11 11.92 5.13
N TYR A 32 2.26 11.78 6.46
CA TYR A 32 1.17 11.32 7.35
C TYR A 32 0.08 12.35 7.64
N TYR A 33 0.20 13.60 7.17
CA TYR A 33 -0.71 14.67 7.57
C TYR A 33 -2.15 14.49 7.08
N ASP A 34 -2.36 13.70 6.02
CA ASP A 34 -3.66 13.42 5.45
C ASP A 34 -3.92 11.91 5.36
N ASP A 35 -5.17 11.50 5.54
CA ASP A 35 -5.62 10.16 5.18
C ASP A 35 -5.35 9.91 3.69
N GLY A 36 -4.96 8.69 3.34
CA GLY A 36 -4.62 8.40 1.96
C GLY A 36 -4.59 6.93 1.61
N PHE A 37 -4.17 6.68 0.37
CA PHE A 37 -4.01 5.33 -0.16
C PHE A 37 -2.61 5.15 -0.74
N MET A 38 -2.18 3.90 -0.82
CA MET A 38 -1.00 3.45 -1.56
C MET A 38 -1.41 2.19 -2.32
N THR A 39 -0.92 2.02 -3.54
CA THR A 39 -1.23 0.82 -4.33
C THR A 39 -0.04 0.38 -5.15
N SER A 40 0.07 -0.92 -5.40
CA SER A 40 0.99 -1.44 -6.41
C SER A 40 0.61 -0.87 -7.79
N ALA A 41 1.56 -0.28 -8.53
CA ALA A 41 1.32 0.04 -9.94
C ALA A 41 0.94 -1.21 -10.74
N GLY A 42 0.06 -1.05 -11.73
CA GLY A 42 -0.33 -2.11 -12.65
C GLY A 42 -1.74 -1.86 -13.16
N GLY A 43 -2.23 -2.74 -14.00
CA GLY A 43 -3.59 -2.70 -14.52
C GLY A 43 -4.25 -4.05 -14.38
N ASN A 44 -5.55 -4.06 -14.07
CA ASN A 44 -6.33 -5.27 -14.17
C ASN A 44 -6.89 -5.39 -15.60
N VAL A 45 -6.16 -6.10 -16.47
CA VAL A 45 -6.55 -6.34 -17.88
C VAL A 45 -6.96 -7.80 -18.13
N CYS A 46 -7.02 -8.62 -17.09
CA CYS A 46 -7.44 -10.01 -17.23
C CYS A 46 -8.97 -10.11 -17.35
N ARG A 47 -9.42 -10.67 -18.47
CA ARG A 47 -10.85 -10.89 -18.76
C ARG A 47 -11.50 -11.90 -17.81
N ASN A 48 -10.69 -12.77 -17.22
CA ASN A 48 -11.06 -13.78 -16.21
C ASN A 48 -9.92 -13.87 -15.19
N PRO A 49 -9.93 -13.05 -14.12
CA PRO A 49 -8.95 -13.20 -13.05
C PRO A 49 -9.03 -14.63 -12.49
N ARG A 50 -7.89 -15.31 -12.34
CA ARG A 50 -7.88 -16.74 -11.96
C ARG A 50 -8.61 -17.00 -10.65
N ASN A 51 -8.50 -16.08 -9.67
CA ASN A 51 -8.96 -16.30 -8.29
C ASN A 51 -9.88 -15.19 -7.74
N GLY A 52 -10.48 -14.35 -8.60
CA GLY A 52 -11.29 -13.20 -8.15
C GLY A 52 -10.46 -12.14 -7.39
N GLY A 53 -11.08 -11.02 -7.01
CA GLY A 53 -10.43 -9.97 -6.19
C GLY A 53 -9.67 -8.87 -6.95
N TYR A 54 -8.99 -8.00 -6.19
CA TYR A 54 -8.13 -6.92 -6.70
C TYR A 54 -6.80 -7.50 -7.20
N GLN A 55 -6.58 -7.46 -8.51
CA GLN A 55 -5.34 -7.96 -9.13
C GLN A 55 -4.63 -6.84 -9.87
N SER A 56 -3.30 -6.82 -9.80
CA SER A 56 -2.47 -5.83 -10.48
C SER A 56 -1.45 -6.56 -11.34
N PHE A 57 -1.66 -6.57 -12.66
CA PHE A 57 -0.72 -7.23 -13.57
C PHE A 57 0.45 -6.31 -13.92
N ARG A 58 1.67 -6.85 -13.81
CA ARG A 58 2.92 -6.20 -14.19
C ARG A 58 3.66 -7.00 -15.26
N SER A 59 4.47 -6.31 -16.05
CA SER A 59 5.35 -7.00 -17.01
C SER A 59 6.38 -7.86 -16.24
N PRO A 60 6.57 -9.14 -16.62
CA PRO A 60 7.55 -10.05 -16.00
C PRO A 60 8.99 -9.53 -16.03
N ALA A 61 9.30 -8.56 -16.88
CA ALA A 61 10.63 -7.94 -16.95
C ALA A 61 10.95 -7.07 -15.72
N TYR A 62 9.96 -6.73 -14.89
CA TYR A 62 10.12 -5.89 -13.70
C TYR A 62 10.01 -6.71 -12.43
N ASN A 63 10.98 -7.62 -12.22
CA ASN A 63 11.17 -8.31 -10.94
C ASN A 63 11.89 -7.40 -9.93
N THR A 64 11.24 -6.29 -9.61
CA THR A 64 11.77 -5.27 -8.71
C THR A 64 10.86 -5.13 -7.50
N SER A 65 11.44 -4.91 -6.32
CA SER A 65 10.67 -4.45 -5.17
C SER A 65 10.20 -3.02 -5.38
N ILE A 66 9.07 -2.66 -4.78
CA ILE A 66 8.57 -1.27 -4.74
C ILE A 66 8.61 -0.83 -3.29
N THR A 67 9.15 0.36 -3.03
CA THR A 67 9.23 0.90 -1.68
C THR A 67 8.58 2.28 -1.62
N TYR A 68 7.73 2.49 -0.61
CA TYR A 68 7.16 3.77 -0.25
C TYR A 68 7.68 4.16 1.13
N ASN A 69 8.25 5.35 1.23
CA ASN A 69 8.65 5.94 2.49
C ASN A 69 7.52 6.85 2.96
N ILE A 70 6.98 6.58 4.14
CA ILE A 70 5.94 7.40 4.76
C ILE A 70 6.61 8.15 5.91
N ILE A 71 6.70 9.46 5.81
CA ILE A 71 7.48 10.28 6.75
C ILE A 71 6.67 11.48 7.25
N THR A 72 6.93 11.86 8.50
CA THR A 72 6.61 13.17 9.07
C THR A 72 7.84 13.67 9.82
N THR A 73 8.03 14.99 9.86
CA THR A 73 9.25 15.62 10.39
C THR A 73 9.11 16.15 11.81
N GLU A 74 7.89 16.40 12.29
CA GLU A 74 7.71 17.21 13.51
C GLU A 74 6.88 16.51 14.61
N GLU A 75 5.91 15.68 14.24
CA GLU A 75 4.93 15.11 15.19
C GLU A 75 4.95 13.58 15.17
N TYR A 76 4.53 12.96 16.26
CA TYR A 76 4.29 11.53 16.32
C TYR A 76 2.83 11.25 15.98
N PHE A 77 2.57 10.17 15.25
CA PHE A 77 1.23 9.75 14.90
C PHE A 77 0.96 8.32 15.34
N THR A 78 -0.29 8.06 15.68
CA THR A 78 -0.86 6.72 15.61
C THR A 78 -1.46 6.54 14.22
N VAL A 79 -0.95 5.56 13.48
CA VAL A 79 -1.34 5.31 12.09
C VAL A 79 -1.98 3.95 12.01
N HIS A 80 -3.20 3.92 11.48
CA HIS A 80 -3.93 2.71 11.18
C HIS A 80 -3.87 2.44 9.68
N PHE A 81 -3.49 1.22 9.31
CA PHE A 81 -3.40 0.74 7.95
C PHE A 81 -4.43 -0.37 7.73
N GLU A 82 -5.20 -0.24 6.65
CA GLU A 82 -6.09 -1.27 6.13
C GLU A 82 -5.52 -1.70 4.77
N ALA A 83 -5.19 -2.98 4.61
CA ALA A 83 -4.51 -3.51 3.43
C ALA A 83 -5.35 -4.61 2.77
N ASP A 84 -5.77 -4.37 1.53
CA ASP A 84 -6.30 -5.38 0.63
C ASP A 84 -5.14 -5.99 -0.16
N LEU A 85 -4.89 -7.27 0.08
CA LEU A 85 -3.71 -7.98 -0.38
C LEU A 85 -4.08 -9.06 -1.38
N HIS A 86 -3.46 -9.02 -2.54
CA HIS A 86 -3.46 -10.13 -3.49
C HIS A 86 -2.01 -10.53 -3.75
N ASN A 87 -1.39 -11.11 -2.71
CA ASN A 87 -0.02 -11.58 -2.75
C ASN A 87 0.16 -12.85 -1.91
N ASP A 88 1.26 -13.57 -2.12
CA ASP A 88 1.66 -14.72 -1.31
C ASP A 88 2.80 -14.39 -0.33
N GLU A 89 3.23 -15.40 0.45
CA GLU A 89 4.33 -15.28 1.42
C GLU A 89 5.67 -14.86 0.78
N GLN A 90 5.92 -15.24 -0.48
CA GLN A 90 7.15 -14.92 -1.20
C GLN A 90 7.13 -13.48 -1.75
N HIS A 91 5.94 -12.95 -2.01
CA HIS A 91 5.64 -11.62 -2.53
C HIS A 91 5.02 -10.70 -1.47
N ASN A 92 5.39 -10.89 -0.20
CA ASN A 92 4.75 -10.19 0.91
C ASN A 92 4.95 -8.66 0.88
N LEU A 93 4.01 -7.99 1.53
CA LEU A 93 4.01 -6.57 1.79
C LEU A 93 4.60 -6.34 3.18
N THR A 94 5.75 -5.68 3.25
CA THR A 94 6.46 -5.44 4.49
C THR A 94 6.26 -3.99 4.94
N PHE A 95 5.81 -3.80 6.18
CA PHE A 95 5.80 -2.51 6.85
C PHE A 95 6.93 -2.46 7.88
N ARG A 96 7.83 -1.48 7.79
CA ARG A 96 8.88 -1.25 8.78
C ARG A 96 8.64 0.06 9.48
N ASP A 97 8.33 0.00 10.76
CA ASP A 97 8.30 1.16 11.64
C ASP A 97 9.74 1.51 12.04
N LEU A 98 10.30 2.54 11.42
CA LEU A 98 11.69 2.93 11.62
C LEU A 98 11.91 3.64 12.97
N MET A 99 10.83 4.11 13.62
CA MET A 99 10.92 4.75 14.93
C MET A 99 10.88 3.72 16.06
N ASN A 100 10.01 2.72 15.94
CA ASN A 100 9.84 1.69 16.98
C ASN A 100 10.62 0.40 16.70
N PHE A 101 11.38 0.34 15.60
CA PHE A 101 12.15 -0.83 15.15
C PHE A 101 11.29 -2.10 15.00
N LYS A 102 10.02 -1.94 14.59
CA LYS A 102 9.09 -3.05 14.35
C LYS A 102 8.99 -3.33 12.86
N THR A 103 8.91 -4.61 12.50
CA THR A 103 8.67 -5.04 11.12
C THR A 103 7.46 -5.96 11.10
N PHE A 104 6.54 -5.69 10.19
CA PHE A 104 5.33 -6.46 9.97
C PHE A 104 5.33 -6.98 8.55
N HIS A 105 5.09 -8.28 8.39
CA HIS A 105 4.97 -8.92 7.09
C HIS A 105 3.52 -9.30 6.87
N LEU A 106 2.88 -8.64 5.91
CA LEU A 106 1.51 -8.92 5.52
C LEU A 106 1.51 -9.65 4.19
N HIS A 107 0.74 -10.73 4.10
CA HIS A 107 0.54 -11.47 2.87
C HIS A 107 -0.89 -11.99 2.81
N GLY A 108 -1.47 -12.02 1.62
CA GLY A 108 -2.75 -12.67 1.42
C GLY A 108 -2.63 -14.19 1.28
N SER A 109 -3.72 -14.76 0.78
CA SER A 109 -3.75 -16.12 0.24
C SER A 109 -4.01 -16.01 -1.25
N TYR A 110 -2.97 -16.24 -2.05
CA TYR A 110 -3.06 -16.15 -3.51
C TYR A 110 -4.16 -17.06 -4.07
N GLU A 111 -4.43 -18.20 -3.43
CA GLU A 111 -5.45 -19.17 -3.84
C GLU A 111 -6.88 -18.76 -3.46
N GLU A 112 -7.06 -17.98 -2.40
CA GLU A 112 -8.38 -17.58 -1.88
C GLU A 112 -8.83 -16.19 -2.35
N GLY A 113 -7.97 -15.44 -3.03
CA GLY A 113 -8.30 -14.15 -3.64
C GLY A 113 -7.66 -12.96 -2.91
N THR A 114 -8.45 -11.91 -2.64
CA THR A 114 -7.97 -10.73 -1.90
C THR A 114 -8.22 -10.93 -0.41
N ALA A 115 -7.16 -10.81 0.40
CA ALA A 115 -7.23 -10.88 1.84
C ALA A 115 -7.10 -9.48 2.45
N GLN A 116 -7.99 -9.14 3.37
CA GLN A 116 -7.90 -7.89 4.12
C GLN A 116 -7.06 -8.09 5.39
N GLN A 117 -6.13 -7.19 5.65
CA GLN A 117 -5.33 -7.16 6.88
C GLN A 117 -5.26 -5.76 7.44
N GLU A 118 -5.14 -5.67 8.76
CA GLU A 118 -5.07 -4.40 9.47
C GLU A 118 -3.83 -4.35 10.36
N LEU A 119 -3.26 -3.15 10.47
CA LEU A 119 -2.07 -2.89 11.28
C LEU A 119 -2.19 -1.49 11.90
N THR A 120 -1.90 -1.38 13.19
CA THR A 120 -1.75 -0.09 13.85
C THR A 120 -0.32 0.10 14.32
N MET A 121 0.28 1.23 13.96
CA MET A 121 1.56 1.69 14.48
C MET A 121 1.33 2.87 15.39
N GLU A 122 1.70 2.75 16.65
CA GLU A 122 1.60 3.83 17.62
C GLU A 122 2.89 4.62 17.69
N LYS A 123 2.77 5.94 17.89
CA LYS A 123 3.91 6.85 18.11
C LYS A 123 5.01 6.66 17.04
N THR A 124 4.62 6.67 15.76
CA THR A 124 5.56 6.60 14.65
C THR A 124 5.67 7.93 13.92
N GLN A 125 6.82 8.14 13.27
CA GLN A 125 7.09 9.28 12.39
C GLN A 125 7.58 8.83 11.02
N ARG A 126 7.99 7.57 10.90
CA ARG A 126 8.67 7.03 9.72
C ARG A 126 8.31 5.57 9.55
N CYS A 127 7.65 5.26 8.46
CA CYS A 127 7.41 3.89 8.02
C CYS A 127 7.96 3.68 6.62
N GLU A 128 8.47 2.49 6.36
CA GLU A 128 8.78 2.02 5.02
C GLU A 128 7.83 0.89 4.66
N LEU A 129 7.09 1.05 3.57
CA LEU A 129 6.22 0.03 2.99
C LEU A 129 6.91 -0.55 1.75
N THR A 130 7.17 -1.86 1.75
CA THR A 130 7.85 -2.53 0.63
C THR A 130 7.07 -3.74 0.14
N LEU A 131 6.72 -3.77 -1.15
CA LEU A 131 6.26 -4.99 -1.83
C LEU A 131 7.47 -5.71 -2.42
N ARG A 132 7.72 -6.95 -1.99
CA ARG A 132 8.83 -7.77 -2.48
C ARG A 132 8.48 -8.41 -3.82
N LYS A 133 9.42 -8.38 -4.78
CA LYS A 133 9.31 -9.07 -6.09
C LYS A 133 7.95 -8.79 -6.75
N ALA A 134 7.69 -7.55 -7.14
CA ALA A 134 6.40 -7.16 -7.69
C ALA A 134 6.17 -7.69 -9.13
N GLU A 135 6.11 -9.00 -9.31
CA GLU A 135 5.92 -9.70 -10.58
C GLU A 135 4.51 -10.32 -10.69
N GLY A 136 4.11 -10.66 -11.92
CA GLY A 136 2.84 -11.35 -12.16
C GLY A 136 1.61 -10.49 -11.85
N ASP A 137 0.65 -11.08 -11.15
CA ASP A 137 -0.63 -10.50 -10.72
C ASP A 137 -0.63 -10.03 -9.27
N GLN A 138 0.53 -10.07 -8.61
CA GLN A 138 0.70 -9.71 -7.22
C GLN A 138 0.46 -8.21 -7.01
N GLY A 139 -0.35 -7.85 -6.03
CA GLY A 139 -0.71 -6.46 -5.80
C GLY A 139 -1.28 -6.17 -4.42
N PHE A 140 -1.42 -4.88 -4.15
CA PHE A 140 -2.05 -4.40 -2.92
C PHE A 140 -2.78 -3.08 -3.13
N LEU A 141 -3.75 -2.83 -2.27
CA LEU A 141 -4.30 -1.52 -1.97
C LEU A 141 -4.22 -1.31 -0.46
N VAL A 142 -3.49 -0.30 -0.02
CA VAL A 142 -3.37 0.07 1.39
C VAL A 142 -4.04 1.41 1.56
N ARG A 143 -5.02 1.49 2.45
CA ARG A 143 -5.52 2.74 3.02
C ARG A 143 -4.79 3.00 4.33
N HIS A 144 -4.50 4.26 4.61
CA HIS A 144 -4.02 4.68 5.91
C HIS A 144 -4.83 5.84 6.44
N THR A 145 -5.02 5.84 7.76
CA THR A 145 -5.55 6.97 8.50
C THR A 145 -4.59 7.30 9.63
N ALA A 146 -4.26 8.58 9.79
CA ALA A 146 -3.28 9.03 10.76
C ALA A 146 -3.93 9.99 11.76
N LYS A 147 -3.61 9.80 13.04
CA LYS A 147 -4.02 10.72 14.11
C LYS A 147 -2.80 11.12 14.90
N MET A 148 -2.68 12.41 15.18
CA MET A 148 -1.60 12.93 16.02
C MET A 148 -1.62 12.18 17.35
N TRP A 149 -0.46 11.68 17.75
CA TRP A 149 -0.29 11.01 19.03
C TRP A 149 -0.26 12.06 20.13
N ILE A 150 -1.13 11.89 21.12
CA ILE A 150 -1.22 12.78 22.29
C ILE A 150 -0.71 11.98 23.48
N ASP A 151 0.33 12.47 24.16
CA ASP A 151 0.74 11.91 25.45
C ASP A 151 -0.30 12.28 26.51
N ASP A 152 -1.09 11.33 26.98
CA ASP A 152 -2.11 11.55 27.99
C ASP A 152 -1.50 11.89 29.36
N GLY A 153 -0.18 11.77 29.55
CA GLY A 153 0.52 12.08 30.79
C GLY A 153 0.07 11.26 32.00
N ARG A 154 -0.76 10.22 31.81
CA ARG A 154 -1.17 9.30 32.87
C ARG A 154 -0.13 8.21 33.03
N THR A 155 0.95 8.55 33.74
CA THR A 155 1.90 7.61 34.31
C THR A 155 1.16 6.53 35.11
N THR A 156 1.20 5.28 34.66
CA THR A 156 0.97 4.13 35.53
C THR A 156 2.21 3.94 36.38
N THR A 157 2.13 4.39 37.63
CA THR A 157 3.12 4.14 38.68
C THR A 157 3.25 2.63 38.92
N PRO A 158 4.47 2.06 39.01
CA PRO A 158 4.72 0.89 39.85
C PRO A 158 4.80 1.30 41.33
#